data_AF-A0A7J8YG76-F1
#
_entry.id   AF-A0A7J8YG76-F1
#
_cell.length_a   1.000
_cell.length_b   1.000
_cell.length_c   1.000
_cell.angle_alpha   90.00
_cell.angle_beta   90.00
_cell.angle_gamma   90.00
#
_symmetry.space_group_name_H-M   'P 1'
#
loop_
_entity.id
_entity.type
_entity.pdbx_description
1 polymer ?
#
loop_
_entity_poly.entity_id
_entity_poly.type
_entity_poly.pdbx_seq_one_letter_code
_entity_poly.pdbx_strand_id
1 'polypeptide(L)'
;MDEVQKLKRYQRKFKVSSVGSAVYLHPKLASFSEKSDTTDDKIDAKIDDLLDKLDIREGAKAKFFLNLLNLCESAGEKLLVFSQYLIPLKFLERLAVKLKGWQPGTEIFSITGESSTDHREWSMDHFNNSPDARVFFGSIKACGEGISLVGASRVIILDVHLNPSVTRQAIGRAFRPGQKKKVYVYRLIAGDSPEEEDHSTCFKKELIAKMWFEWNKYCGNRDFDMETVNVNECNDLFLESHLLREDIRLLYRRLGKTESSLLAVFSFRNPQHFRYRPYEKVG
;
A
#
# COMPACT_ATOMS: atom_id res chain seq x y z
N MET A 1 -24.24 2.57 -28.75
CA MET A 1 -24.22 1.24 -28.10
C MET A 1 -22.84 0.83 -27.59
N ASP A 2 -21.76 1.15 -28.32
CA ASP A 2 -20.38 0.75 -27.97
C ASP A 2 -19.86 1.40 -26.66
N GLU A 3 -20.18 2.66 -26.39
CA GLU A 3 -19.74 3.37 -25.17
C GLU A 3 -20.36 2.81 -23.88
N VAL A 4 -21.66 2.48 -23.92
CA VAL A 4 -22.37 1.85 -22.80
C VAL A 4 -21.83 0.45 -22.52
N GLN A 5 -21.45 -0.31 -23.55
CA GLN A 5 -20.79 -1.60 -23.40
C GLN A 5 -19.38 -1.46 -22.80
N LYS A 6 -18.61 -0.45 -23.21
CA LYS A 6 -17.31 -0.12 -22.59
C LYS A 6 -17.45 0.19 -21.10
N LEU A 7 -18.42 1.03 -20.72
CA LEU A 7 -18.69 1.34 -19.30
C LEU A 7 -19.04 0.09 -18.48
N LYS A 8 -19.92 -0.77 -19.00
CA LYS A 8 -20.26 -2.05 -18.35
C LYS A 8 -19.03 -2.96 -18.20
N ARG A 9 -18.14 -3.00 -19.20
CA ARG A 9 -16.89 -3.77 -19.15
C ARG A 9 -15.92 -3.23 -18.10
N TYR A 10 -15.79 -1.91 -17.98
CA TYR A 10 -14.98 -1.26 -16.93
C TYR A 10 -15.51 -1.52 -15.53
N GLN A 11 -16.82 -1.34 -15.30
CA GLN A 11 -17.45 -1.66 -14.02
C GLN A 11 -17.26 -3.12 -13.63
N ARG A 12 -17.39 -4.04 -14.60
CA ARG A 12 -17.15 -5.47 -14.37
C ARG A 12 -15.69 -5.74 -14.02
N LYS A 13 -14.72 -5.13 -14.73
CA LYS A 13 -13.30 -5.28 -14.42
C LYS A 13 -12.99 -4.74 -13.01
N PHE A 14 -13.49 -3.57 -12.66
CA PHE A 14 -13.30 -2.98 -11.32
C PHE A 14 -13.90 -3.86 -10.21
N LYS A 15 -15.11 -4.39 -10.41
CA LYS A 15 -15.74 -5.31 -9.44
C LYS A 15 -14.92 -6.59 -9.27
N VAL A 16 -14.44 -7.18 -10.36
CA VAL A 16 -13.57 -8.38 -10.31
C VAL A 16 -12.26 -8.07 -9.59
N SER A 17 -11.60 -6.95 -9.89
CA SER A 17 -10.37 -6.54 -9.21
C SER A 17 -10.59 -6.23 -7.73
N SER A 18 -11.73 -5.65 -7.35
CA SER A 18 -12.11 -5.43 -5.95
C SER A 18 -12.32 -6.74 -5.18
N VAL A 19 -13.06 -7.68 -5.78
CA VAL A 19 -13.27 -9.02 -5.19
C VAL A 19 -11.93 -9.74 -5.08
N GLY A 20 -11.11 -9.69 -6.14
CA GLY A 20 -9.76 -10.23 -6.15
C GLY A 20 -8.92 -9.68 -4.99
N SER A 21 -8.83 -8.36 -4.84
CA SER A 21 -8.06 -7.72 -3.76
C SER A 21 -8.49 -8.19 -2.37
N ALA A 22 -9.80 -8.36 -2.14
CA ALA A 22 -10.31 -8.93 -0.89
C ALA A 22 -9.88 -10.41 -0.70
N VAL A 23 -9.96 -11.23 -1.74
CA VAL A 23 -9.52 -12.64 -1.71
C VAL A 23 -8.02 -12.77 -1.47
N TYR A 24 -7.22 -11.89 -2.07
CA TYR A 24 -5.76 -11.87 -1.91
C TYR A 24 -5.35 -11.45 -0.50
N LEU A 25 -6.21 -10.71 0.21
CA LEU A 25 -6.05 -10.41 1.61
C LEU A 25 -6.38 -11.63 2.48
N HIS A 26 -7.55 -12.23 2.25
CA HIS A 26 -7.97 -13.46 2.90
C HIS A 26 -9.05 -14.20 2.08
N PRO A 27 -8.92 -15.54 1.85
CA PRO A 27 -9.87 -16.30 1.03
C PRO A 27 -11.34 -16.17 1.45
N LYS A 28 -11.64 -16.17 2.75
CA LYS A 28 -13.00 -16.00 3.29
C LYS A 28 -13.66 -14.64 3.00
N LEU A 29 -12.92 -13.64 2.50
CA LEU A 29 -13.50 -12.36 2.07
C LEU A 29 -14.17 -12.43 0.68
N ALA A 30 -13.99 -13.53 -0.07
CA ALA A 30 -14.62 -13.74 -1.37
C ALA A 30 -16.14 -13.52 -1.32
N SER A 31 -16.82 -14.19 -0.38
CA SER A 31 -18.27 -14.12 -0.23
C SER A 31 -18.79 -12.77 0.25
N PHE A 32 -17.90 -11.92 0.77
CA PHE A 32 -18.23 -10.60 1.29
C PHE A 32 -18.26 -9.55 0.17
N SER A 33 -17.27 -9.59 -0.72
CA SER A 33 -17.14 -8.60 -1.79
C SER A 33 -18.19 -8.73 -2.90
N GLU A 34 -18.93 -9.83 -2.97
CA GLU A 34 -19.98 -10.03 -3.98
C GLU A 34 -21.30 -9.32 -3.64
N LYS A 35 -21.55 -9.02 -2.35
CA LYS A 35 -22.86 -8.62 -1.78
C LYS A 35 -22.96 -7.15 -1.36
N SER A 36 -21.99 -6.31 -1.69
CA SER A 36 -21.86 -4.97 -1.10
C SER A 36 -22.75 -3.92 -1.79
N ASP A 37 -24.01 -3.84 -1.35
CA ASP A 37 -24.90 -2.66 -1.43
C ASP A 37 -25.36 -2.24 0.00
N THR A 38 -24.53 -2.46 1.02
CA THR A 38 -24.91 -2.29 2.44
C THR A 38 -24.23 -1.08 3.09
N THR A 39 -24.92 -0.47 4.06
CA THR A 39 -24.42 0.64 4.90
C THR A 39 -23.17 0.26 5.71
N ASP A 40 -22.40 1.27 6.10
CA ASP A 40 -21.06 1.14 6.69
C ASP A 40 -21.06 0.36 8.03
N ASP A 41 -21.99 0.65 8.93
CA ASP A 41 -22.10 -0.06 10.22
C ASP A 41 -22.40 -1.55 10.06
N LYS A 42 -23.17 -1.91 9.02
CA LYS A 42 -23.49 -3.32 8.72
C LYS A 42 -22.31 -4.05 8.11
N ILE A 43 -21.35 -3.34 7.53
CA ILE A 43 -20.12 -3.90 6.98
C ILE A 43 -19.18 -4.24 8.14
N ASP A 44 -19.01 -3.33 9.10
CA ASP A 44 -18.07 -3.53 10.20
C ASP A 44 -18.50 -4.68 11.11
N ALA A 45 -19.78 -4.76 11.50
CA ALA A 45 -20.30 -5.88 12.30
C ALA A 45 -20.13 -7.25 11.61
N LYS A 46 -20.24 -7.30 10.28
CA LYS A 46 -20.00 -8.53 9.51
C LYS A 46 -18.51 -8.88 9.43
N ILE A 47 -17.64 -7.88 9.31
CA ILE A 47 -16.19 -8.10 9.34
C ILE A 47 -15.79 -8.65 10.71
N ASP A 48 -16.37 -8.14 11.79
CA ASP A 48 -16.10 -8.65 13.15
C ASP A 48 -16.51 -10.12 13.31
N ASP A 49 -17.71 -10.49 12.89
CA ASP A 49 -18.17 -11.90 12.90
C ASP A 49 -17.26 -12.80 12.04
N LEU A 50 -16.77 -12.29 10.90
CA LEU A 50 -15.81 -13.01 10.07
C LEU A 50 -14.47 -13.19 10.80
N LEU A 51 -13.97 -12.14 11.45
CA LEU A 51 -12.71 -12.17 12.19
C LEU A 51 -12.76 -13.14 13.36
N ASP A 52 -13.92 -13.38 13.98
CA ASP A 52 -14.12 -14.40 15.03
C ASP A 52 -13.93 -15.83 14.53
N LYS A 53 -14.18 -16.06 13.24
CA LYS A 53 -14.10 -17.39 12.61
C LYS A 53 -12.84 -17.56 11.74
N LEU A 54 -11.94 -16.59 11.76
CA LEU A 54 -10.81 -16.49 10.85
C LEU A 54 -9.52 -16.99 11.50
N ASP A 55 -8.73 -17.79 10.75
CA ASP A 55 -7.31 -17.93 11.04
C ASP A 55 -6.52 -16.97 10.15
N ILE A 56 -5.93 -15.95 10.78
CA ILE A 56 -5.16 -14.90 10.10
C ILE A 56 -3.96 -15.48 9.35
N ARG A 57 -3.46 -16.66 9.75
CA ARG A 57 -2.34 -17.36 9.10
C ARG A 57 -2.67 -17.80 7.67
N GLU A 58 -3.96 -17.89 7.31
CA GLU A 58 -4.39 -18.24 5.96
C GLU A 58 -4.27 -17.06 4.97
N GLY A 59 -4.37 -15.82 5.46
CA GLY A 59 -4.31 -14.62 4.63
C GLY A 59 -2.88 -14.11 4.42
N ALA A 60 -2.35 -14.20 3.20
CA ALA A 60 -0.98 -13.80 2.87
C ALA A 60 -0.69 -12.31 3.17
N LYS A 61 -1.48 -11.39 2.58
CA LYS A 61 -1.28 -9.95 2.80
C LYS A 61 -1.66 -9.53 4.22
N ALA A 62 -2.65 -10.17 4.83
CA ALA A 62 -3.07 -9.89 6.21
C ALA A 62 -1.98 -10.29 7.23
N LYS A 63 -1.34 -11.45 7.02
CA LYS A 63 -0.20 -11.89 7.83
C LYS A 63 0.99 -10.95 7.71
N PHE A 64 1.35 -10.56 6.47
CA PHE A 64 2.43 -9.59 6.24
C PHE A 64 2.14 -8.26 6.94
N PHE A 65 0.92 -7.73 6.81
CA PHE A 65 0.50 -6.51 7.50
C PHE A 65 0.68 -6.63 9.01
N LEU A 66 0.18 -7.71 9.63
CA LEU A 66 0.26 -7.90 11.07
C LEU A 66 1.71 -7.99 11.56
N ASN A 67 2.57 -8.72 10.84
CA ASN A 67 3.98 -8.83 11.18
C ASN A 67 4.71 -7.50 11.05
N LEU A 68 4.44 -6.74 9.98
CA LEU A 68 4.98 -5.39 9.84
C LEU A 68 4.47 -4.45 10.94
N LEU A 69 3.19 -4.56 11.31
CA LEU A 69 2.59 -3.75 12.35
C LEU A 69 3.24 -4.01 13.72
N ASN A 70 3.53 -5.28 14.05
CA ASN A 70 4.24 -5.67 15.27
C ASN A 70 5.68 -5.12 15.30
N LEU A 71 6.37 -5.12 14.16
CA LEU A 71 7.72 -4.56 14.03
C LEU A 71 7.69 -3.03 14.17
N CYS A 72 6.71 -2.36 13.54
CA CYS A 72 6.48 -0.92 13.69
C CYS A 72 6.27 -0.55 15.16
N GLU A 73 5.39 -1.25 15.86
CA GLU A 73 5.12 -1.04 17.28
C GLU A 73 6.39 -1.19 18.12
N SER A 74 7.15 -2.28 17.91
CA SER A 74 8.39 -2.55 18.65
C SER A 74 9.47 -1.50 18.39
N ALA A 75 9.50 -0.90 17.20
CA ALA A 75 10.47 0.12 16.80
C ALA A 75 10.01 1.56 17.09
N GLY A 76 8.76 1.76 17.56
CA GLY A 76 8.18 3.10 17.68
C GLY A 76 8.04 3.82 16.33
N GLU A 77 7.80 3.06 15.26
CA GLU A 77 7.53 3.57 13.92
C GLU A 77 6.03 3.52 13.62
N LYS A 78 5.53 4.49 12.84
CA LYS A 78 4.13 4.53 12.41
C LYS A 78 3.98 3.98 11.00
N LEU A 79 2.88 3.26 10.75
CA LEU A 79 2.57 2.59 9.50
C LEU A 79 1.47 3.32 8.72
N LEU A 80 1.67 3.55 7.42
CA LEU A 80 0.60 3.89 6.48
C LEU A 80 0.22 2.67 5.67
N VAL A 81 -1.08 2.53 5.42
CA VAL A 81 -1.61 1.49 4.53
C VAL A 81 -2.53 2.15 3.51
N PHE A 82 -2.17 2.04 2.23
CA PHE A 82 -2.98 2.54 1.12
C PHE A 82 -3.59 1.41 0.30
N SER A 83 -4.82 1.63 -0.16
CA SER A 83 -5.59 0.70 -1.01
C SER A 83 -6.54 1.47 -1.92
N GLN A 84 -6.81 0.94 -3.11
CA GLN A 84 -7.88 1.41 -3.98
C GLN A 84 -9.26 1.02 -3.47
N TYR A 85 -9.33 -0.08 -2.72
CA TYR A 85 -10.58 -0.68 -2.27
C TYR A 85 -10.78 -0.48 -0.76
N LEU A 86 -11.99 -0.14 -0.36
CA LEU A 86 -12.34 0.13 1.04
C LEU A 86 -12.45 -1.14 1.89
N ILE A 87 -12.96 -2.24 1.33
CA ILE A 87 -13.15 -3.50 2.06
C ILE A 87 -11.82 -4.02 2.64
N PRO A 88 -10.72 -4.11 1.87
CA PRO A 88 -9.40 -4.45 2.43
C PRO A 88 -8.93 -3.53 3.56
N LEU A 89 -9.15 -2.21 3.44
CA LEU A 89 -8.76 -1.26 4.49
C LEU A 89 -9.54 -1.49 5.76
N LYS A 90 -10.87 -1.55 5.66
CA LYS A 90 -11.77 -1.81 6.79
C LYS A 90 -11.44 -3.14 7.46
N PHE A 91 -11.19 -4.17 6.67
CA PHE A 91 -10.79 -5.47 7.22
C PHE A 91 -9.51 -5.37 8.06
N LEU A 92 -8.47 -4.71 7.56
CA LEU A 92 -7.21 -4.55 8.32
C LEU A 92 -7.36 -3.62 9.53
N GLU A 93 -8.21 -2.60 9.43
CA GLU A 93 -8.57 -1.73 10.55
C GLU A 93 -9.24 -2.53 11.67
N ARG A 94 -10.31 -3.29 11.36
CA ARG A 94 -10.99 -4.16 12.34
C ARG A 94 -10.07 -5.25 12.89
N LEU A 95 -9.18 -5.79 12.05
CA LEU A 95 -8.16 -6.75 12.48
C LEU A 95 -7.21 -6.14 13.52
N ALA A 96 -6.76 -4.90 13.31
CA ALA A 96 -5.91 -4.19 14.26
C ALA A 96 -6.65 -3.92 15.59
N VAL A 97 -7.91 -3.47 15.53
CA VAL A 97 -8.76 -3.30 16.72
C VAL A 97 -8.83 -4.60 17.51
N LYS A 98 -9.16 -5.71 16.85
CA LYS A 98 -9.35 -7.01 17.51
C LYS A 98 -8.07 -7.55 18.15
N LEU A 99 -6.94 -7.49 17.45
CA LEU A 99 -5.71 -8.13 17.90
C LEU A 99 -4.88 -7.27 18.85
N LYS A 100 -5.00 -5.95 18.74
CA LYS A 100 -4.20 -5.00 19.54
C LYS A 100 -5.02 -4.30 20.62
N GLY A 101 -6.34 -4.35 20.56
CA GLY A 101 -7.21 -3.56 21.44
C GLY A 101 -7.15 -2.06 21.17
N TRP A 102 -6.59 -1.66 20.03
CA TRP A 102 -6.43 -0.27 19.62
C TRP A 102 -7.75 0.36 19.22
N GLN A 103 -7.85 1.68 19.41
CA GLN A 103 -9.09 2.41 19.17
C GLN A 103 -8.96 3.35 17.96
N PRO A 104 -10.00 3.41 17.10
CA PRO A 104 -10.12 4.47 16.11
C PRO A 104 -10.06 5.85 16.77
N GLY A 105 -9.25 6.74 16.20
CA GLY A 105 -9.02 8.10 16.72
C GLY A 105 -7.91 8.23 17.77
N THR A 106 -7.30 7.13 18.23
CA THR A 106 -6.15 7.15 19.16
C THR A 106 -4.92 6.51 18.53
N GLU A 107 -4.90 5.19 18.34
CA GLU A 107 -3.81 4.49 17.67
C GLU A 107 -4.08 4.29 16.18
N ILE A 108 -5.36 4.21 15.80
CA ILE A 108 -5.81 3.91 14.44
C ILE A 108 -6.50 5.14 13.84
N PHE A 109 -6.13 5.52 12.63
CA PHE A 109 -6.77 6.60 11.88
C PHE A 109 -7.10 6.15 10.46
N SER A 110 -8.14 6.71 9.86
CA SER A 110 -8.50 6.39 8.47
C SER A 110 -9.06 7.60 7.73
N ILE A 111 -8.77 7.70 6.43
CA ILE A 111 -9.38 8.68 5.53
C ILE A 111 -9.83 7.98 4.24
N THR A 112 -11.08 8.25 3.85
CA THR A 112 -11.67 7.84 2.59
C THR A 112 -11.99 9.06 1.71
N GLY A 113 -12.40 8.83 0.46
CA GLY A 113 -12.85 9.92 -0.42
C GLY A 113 -14.11 10.65 0.07
N GLU A 114 -14.82 10.07 1.04
CA GLU A 114 -16.08 10.62 1.56
C GLU A 114 -15.93 11.32 2.92
N SER A 115 -14.73 11.27 3.53
CA SER A 115 -14.45 12.00 4.77
C SER A 115 -14.73 13.51 4.62
N SER A 116 -15.11 14.19 5.70
CA SER A 116 -15.22 15.66 5.71
C SER A 116 -13.84 16.31 5.82
N THR A 117 -13.70 17.54 5.35
CA THR A 117 -12.44 18.31 5.48
C THR A 117 -11.96 18.36 6.93
N ASP A 118 -12.85 18.67 7.87
CA ASP A 118 -12.54 18.75 9.30
C ASP A 118 -12.01 17.42 9.85
N HIS A 119 -12.64 16.30 9.47
CA HIS A 119 -12.19 14.97 9.90
C HIS A 119 -10.80 14.63 9.31
N ARG A 120 -10.54 15.05 8.07
CA ARG A 120 -9.24 14.84 7.43
C ARG A 120 -8.15 15.61 8.16
N GLU A 121 -8.37 16.90 8.40
CA GLU A 121 -7.42 17.76 9.11
C GLU A 121 -7.12 17.22 10.50
N TRP A 122 -8.17 16.89 11.25
CA TRP A 122 -8.06 16.29 12.57
C TRP A 122 -7.26 14.98 12.55
N SER A 123 -7.61 14.05 11.65
CA SER A 123 -6.93 12.75 11.55
C SER A 123 -5.45 12.90 11.18
N MET A 124 -5.11 13.83 10.29
CA MET A 124 -3.74 14.10 9.89
C MET A 124 -2.92 14.68 11.04
N ASP A 125 -3.45 15.67 11.73
CA ASP A 125 -2.75 16.34 12.83
C ASP A 125 -2.49 15.36 13.97
N HIS A 126 -3.53 14.64 14.41
CA HIS A 126 -3.41 13.63 15.45
C HIS A 126 -2.46 12.50 15.06
N PHE A 127 -2.57 11.97 13.83
CA PHE A 127 -1.67 10.90 13.39
C PHE A 127 -0.20 11.34 13.36
N ASN A 128 0.08 12.57 12.91
CA ASN A 128 1.46 13.06 12.82
C ASN A 128 2.04 13.33 14.22
N ASN A 129 1.27 13.93 15.11
CA ASN A 129 1.77 14.49 16.37
C ASN A 129 1.56 13.59 17.60
N SER A 130 0.55 12.71 17.61
CA SER A 130 0.28 11.85 18.76
C SER A 130 1.37 10.78 18.94
N PRO A 131 1.90 10.57 20.16
CA PRO A 131 2.80 9.45 20.46
C PRO A 131 2.09 8.10 20.45
N ASP A 132 0.76 8.08 20.60
CA ASP A 132 -0.05 6.85 20.63
C ASP A 132 -0.43 6.38 19.23
N ALA A 133 -0.42 7.27 18.24
CA ALA A 133 -0.70 6.90 16.85
C ALA A 133 0.22 5.77 16.36
N ARG A 134 -0.36 4.72 15.77
CA ARG A 134 0.35 3.54 15.27
C ARG A 134 0.14 3.31 13.78
N VAL A 135 -1.10 3.39 13.30
CA VAL A 135 -1.43 3.04 11.91
C VAL A 135 -2.46 3.98 11.31
N PHE A 136 -2.29 4.27 10.03
CA PHE A 136 -3.21 5.10 9.24
C PHE A 136 -3.64 4.37 7.97
N PHE A 137 -4.94 4.29 7.72
CA PHE A 137 -5.53 3.68 6.54
C PHE A 137 -6.01 4.76 5.56
N GLY A 138 -5.44 4.80 4.36
CA GLY A 138 -5.81 5.77 3.34
C GLY A 138 -6.40 5.11 2.10
N SER A 139 -7.58 5.53 1.67
CA SER A 139 -8.01 5.21 0.31
C SER A 139 -7.16 5.98 -0.69
N ILE A 140 -6.70 5.33 -1.77
CA ILE A 140 -5.91 5.99 -2.81
C ILE A 140 -6.70 7.13 -3.48
N LYS A 141 -8.04 7.04 -3.52
CA LYS A 141 -8.91 8.12 -3.99
C LYS A 141 -8.79 9.40 -3.16
N ALA A 142 -8.62 9.27 -1.84
CA ALA A 142 -8.44 10.42 -0.94
C ALA A 142 -7.05 11.08 -1.06
N CYS A 143 -6.08 10.42 -1.71
CA CYS A 143 -4.73 10.96 -1.86
C CYS A 143 -4.63 12.17 -2.82
N GLY A 144 -5.73 12.54 -3.50
CA GLY A 144 -5.83 13.74 -4.34
C GLY A 144 -5.96 15.05 -3.56
N GLU A 145 -6.25 15.00 -2.27
CA GLU A 145 -6.71 16.17 -1.49
C GLU A 145 -5.61 16.89 -0.69
N GLY A 146 -4.34 16.70 -1.03
CA GLY A 146 -3.27 17.50 -0.43
C GLY A 146 -2.83 17.06 0.97
N ILE A 147 -3.21 15.86 1.43
CA ILE A 147 -2.85 15.34 2.77
C ILE A 147 -1.33 15.24 3.02
N SER A 148 -0.92 15.34 4.29
CA SER A 148 0.47 15.22 4.76
C SER A 148 0.56 14.25 5.93
N LEU A 149 1.30 13.16 5.74
CA LEU A 149 1.42 12.04 6.68
C LEU A 149 2.89 11.75 7.00
N VAL A 150 3.65 12.82 7.28
CA VAL A 150 5.09 12.78 7.55
C VAL A 150 5.45 12.09 8.87
N GLY A 151 4.48 11.81 9.74
CA GLY A 151 4.67 11.05 10.97
C GLY A 151 5.00 9.57 10.75
N ALA A 152 4.75 9.03 9.56
CA ALA A 152 5.02 7.64 9.22
C ALA A 152 6.30 7.43 8.42
N SER A 153 6.99 6.33 8.71
CA SER A 153 8.21 5.89 8.02
C SER A 153 8.02 4.59 7.25
N ARG A 154 6.91 3.87 7.46
CA ARG A 154 6.58 2.63 6.76
C ARG A 154 5.29 2.82 5.98
N VAL A 155 5.28 2.36 4.73
CA VAL A 155 4.11 2.49 3.84
C VAL A 155 3.84 1.16 3.16
N ILE A 156 2.65 0.61 3.34
CA ILE A 156 2.14 -0.51 2.53
C ILE A 156 1.24 0.05 1.43
N ILE A 157 1.48 -0.39 0.20
CA ILE A 157 0.53 -0.29 -0.92
C ILE A 157 -0.07 -1.67 -1.11
N LEU A 158 -1.34 -1.85 -0.76
CA LEU A 158 -2.00 -3.17 -0.71
C LEU A 158 -2.30 -3.73 -2.09
N ASP A 159 -2.60 -2.87 -3.06
CA ASP A 159 -3.04 -3.25 -4.40
C ASP A 159 -2.33 -2.45 -5.50
N VAL A 160 -2.31 -3.02 -6.70
CA VAL A 160 -1.63 -2.43 -7.85
C VAL A 160 -2.56 -1.47 -8.58
N HIS A 161 -2.17 -0.19 -8.67
CA HIS A 161 -2.88 0.81 -9.47
C HIS A 161 -2.26 0.89 -10.88
N LEU A 162 -3.07 0.81 -11.94
CA LEU A 162 -2.60 0.82 -13.35
C LEU A 162 -1.94 2.13 -13.80
N ASN A 163 -2.17 3.22 -13.06
CA ASN A 163 -1.48 4.49 -13.24
C ASN A 163 -0.42 4.65 -12.13
N PRO A 164 0.89 4.58 -12.45
CA PRO A 164 1.96 4.67 -11.45
C PRO A 164 2.01 6.02 -10.74
N SER A 165 1.57 7.10 -11.40
CA SER A 165 1.55 8.44 -10.81
C SER A 165 0.65 8.52 -9.59
N VAL A 166 -0.44 7.75 -9.56
CA VAL A 166 -1.37 7.70 -8.43
C VAL A 166 -0.68 7.07 -7.21
N THR A 167 0.00 5.94 -7.39
CA THR A 167 0.79 5.31 -6.32
C THR A 167 1.93 6.23 -5.85
N ARG A 168 2.63 6.90 -6.78
CA ARG A 168 3.69 7.87 -6.44
C ARG A 168 3.15 9.04 -5.63
N GLN A 169 1.97 9.56 -5.97
CA GLN A 169 1.32 10.62 -5.20
C GLN A 169 0.92 10.16 -3.80
N ALA A 170 0.45 8.92 -3.64
CA ALA A 170 0.16 8.35 -2.32
C ALA A 170 1.43 8.22 -1.46
N ILE A 171 2.53 7.70 -2.04
CA ILE A 171 3.84 7.63 -1.36
C ILE A 171 4.34 9.04 -0.97
N GLY A 172 4.14 10.02 -1.86
CA GLY A 172 4.49 11.43 -1.63
C GLY A 172 3.73 12.10 -0.48
N ARG A 173 2.75 11.44 0.14
CA ARG A 173 2.11 11.92 1.38
C ARG A 173 2.96 11.66 2.61
N ALA A 174 3.75 10.58 2.62
CA ALA A 174 4.75 10.29 3.66
C ALA A 174 6.13 10.86 3.29
N PHE A 175 6.50 10.78 2.01
CA PHE A 175 7.77 11.29 1.49
C PHE A 175 7.59 12.74 0.99
N ARG A 176 7.52 13.68 1.93
CA ARG A 176 7.32 15.12 1.68
C ARG A 176 8.23 15.96 2.60
N PRO A 177 8.54 17.23 2.27
CA PRO A 177 9.21 18.12 3.22
C PRO A 177 8.54 18.08 4.61
N GLY A 178 9.35 17.94 5.66
CA GLY A 178 8.91 17.70 7.03
C GLY A 178 9.18 16.27 7.51
N GLN A 179 9.37 15.31 6.61
CA GLN A 179 9.79 13.95 6.94
C GLN A 179 11.24 13.93 7.46
N LYS A 180 11.46 13.33 8.64
CA LYS A 180 12.78 13.23 9.30
C LYS A 180 13.36 11.83 9.24
N LYS A 181 12.53 10.80 9.03
CA LYS A 181 12.93 9.39 8.96
C LYS A 181 13.02 8.92 7.49
N LYS A 182 13.78 7.86 7.26
CA LYS A 182 13.79 7.18 5.95
C LYS A 182 12.44 6.51 5.73
N VAL A 183 11.88 6.64 4.53
CA VAL A 183 10.57 6.05 4.20
C VAL A 183 10.77 4.77 3.42
N TYR A 184 10.22 3.68 3.93
CA TYR A 184 10.21 2.36 3.27
C TYR A 184 8.81 2.08 2.72
N VAL A 185 8.76 1.69 1.44
CA VAL A 185 7.50 1.38 0.76
C VAL A 185 7.46 -0.09 0.35
N TYR A 186 6.42 -0.79 0.80
CA TYR A 186 6.12 -2.18 0.48
C TYR A 186 4.94 -2.23 -0.49
N ARG A 187 5.22 -2.55 -1.76
CA ARG A 187 4.16 -2.79 -2.76
C ARG A 187 3.81 -4.28 -2.74
N LEU A 188 2.62 -4.63 -2.24
CA LEU A 188 2.20 -6.03 -2.14
C LEU A 188 1.52 -6.48 -3.43
N ILE A 189 1.94 -7.64 -3.94
CA ILE A 189 1.43 -8.25 -5.17
C ILE A 189 1.13 -9.70 -4.87
N ALA A 190 -0.08 -10.15 -5.16
CA ALA A 190 -0.46 -11.54 -5.08
C ALA A 190 0.09 -12.30 -6.30
N GLY A 191 0.96 -13.29 -6.05
CA GLY A 191 1.47 -14.16 -7.11
C GLY A 191 0.38 -15.05 -7.70
N ASP A 192 0.60 -15.50 -8.94
CA ASP A 192 -0.36 -16.30 -9.72
C ASP A 192 -1.76 -15.67 -9.80
N SER A 193 -1.80 -14.33 -9.78
CA SER A 193 -3.02 -13.54 -9.85
C SER A 193 -2.92 -12.48 -10.94
N PRO A 194 -4.06 -11.91 -11.38
CA PRO A 194 -4.08 -10.74 -12.26
C PRO A 194 -3.25 -9.54 -11.77
N GLU A 195 -2.92 -9.45 -10.48
CA GLU A 195 -2.04 -8.37 -9.98
C GLU A 195 -0.63 -8.44 -10.57
N GLU A 196 -0.12 -9.61 -10.99
CA GLU A 196 1.19 -9.72 -11.66
C GLU A 196 1.20 -9.02 -13.03
N GLU A 197 0.12 -9.17 -13.80
CA GLU A 197 -0.05 -8.53 -15.11
C GLU A 197 -0.25 -7.02 -14.96
N ASP A 198 -1.10 -6.61 -14.01
CA ASP A 198 -1.32 -5.21 -13.69
C ASP A 198 -0.01 -4.55 -13.20
N HIS A 199 0.79 -5.26 -12.39
CA HIS A 199 2.10 -4.79 -11.94
C HIS A 199 3.07 -4.63 -13.10
N SER A 200 3.19 -5.63 -13.96
CA SER A 200 4.07 -5.60 -15.14
C SER A 200 3.71 -4.43 -16.07
N THR A 201 2.42 -4.16 -16.25
CA THR A 201 1.93 -3.06 -17.06
C THR A 201 2.18 -1.69 -16.41
N CYS A 202 1.89 -1.56 -15.10
CA CYS A 202 2.18 -0.35 -14.34
C CYS A 202 3.68 -0.03 -14.35
N PHE A 203 4.51 -1.04 -14.17
CA PHE A 203 5.96 -0.92 -14.23
C PHE A 203 6.44 -0.44 -15.60
N LYS A 204 5.96 -1.03 -16.70
CA LYS A 204 6.30 -0.55 -18.06
C LYS A 204 5.96 0.92 -18.26
N LYS A 205 4.84 1.40 -17.71
CA LYS A 205 4.48 2.82 -17.76
C LYS A 205 5.43 3.69 -16.93
N GLU A 206 5.80 3.24 -15.73
CA GLU A 206 6.77 3.92 -14.87
C GLU A 206 8.14 4.00 -15.54
N LEU A 207 8.56 2.91 -16.18
CA LEU A 207 9.80 2.78 -16.94
C LEU A 207 9.86 3.75 -18.13
N ILE A 208 8.82 3.76 -18.96
CA ILE A 208 8.74 4.68 -20.11
C ILE A 208 8.81 6.13 -19.64
N ALA A 209 8.11 6.49 -18.57
CA ALA A 209 8.19 7.82 -17.99
C ALA A 209 9.61 8.13 -17.48
N LYS A 210 10.24 7.20 -16.75
CA LYS A 210 11.62 7.34 -16.26
C LYS A 210 12.59 7.57 -17.41
N MET A 211 12.52 6.75 -18.45
CA MET A 211 13.32 6.91 -19.67
C MET A 211 13.10 8.30 -20.27
N TRP A 212 11.87 8.74 -20.44
CA TRP A 212 11.59 10.04 -21.03
C TRP A 212 12.22 11.22 -20.27
N PHE A 213 12.18 11.18 -18.93
CA PHE A 213 12.63 12.30 -18.10
C PHE A 213 14.09 12.23 -17.67
N GLU A 214 14.65 11.04 -17.51
CA GLU A 214 16.02 10.82 -16.98
C GLU A 214 17.02 10.43 -18.07
N TRP A 215 16.56 10.12 -19.30
CA TRP A 215 17.45 9.76 -20.38
C TRP A 215 18.45 10.87 -20.69
N ASN A 216 19.70 10.45 -20.84
CA ASN A 216 20.78 11.26 -21.40
C ASN A 216 21.65 10.38 -22.32
N LYS A 217 22.59 11.00 -23.03
CA LYS A 217 23.45 10.33 -24.02
C LYS A 217 24.32 9.19 -23.43
N TYR A 218 24.50 9.16 -22.12
CA TYR A 218 25.30 8.14 -21.41
C TYR A 218 24.46 6.99 -20.85
N CYS A 219 23.13 7.05 -20.95
CA CYS A 219 22.27 5.97 -20.47
C CYS A 219 22.36 4.74 -21.39
N GLY A 220 22.76 3.60 -20.83
CA GLY A 220 22.68 2.28 -21.49
C GLY A 220 21.32 1.62 -21.28
N ASN A 221 21.04 0.56 -22.05
CA ASN A 221 19.77 -0.19 -21.94
C ASN A 221 19.52 -0.76 -20.52
N ARG A 222 20.58 -1.09 -19.78
CA ARG A 222 20.49 -1.67 -18.43
C ARG A 222 20.20 -0.65 -17.33
N ASP A 223 20.39 0.64 -17.57
CA ASP A 223 20.19 1.70 -16.54
C ASP A 223 18.71 1.89 -16.15
N PHE A 224 17.82 1.28 -16.93
CA PHE A 224 16.39 1.31 -16.72
C PHE A 224 15.82 -0.08 -16.36
N ASP A 225 16.64 -1.13 -16.33
CA ASP A 225 16.19 -2.46 -15.91
C ASP A 225 15.83 -2.49 -14.42
N MET A 226 14.96 -3.44 -14.04
CA MET A 226 14.60 -3.62 -12.63
C MET A 226 15.74 -4.34 -11.91
N GLU A 227 16.43 -3.65 -11.01
CA GLU A 227 17.34 -4.31 -10.08
C GLU A 227 16.51 -5.05 -9.02
N THR A 228 16.61 -6.37 -9.02
CA THR A 228 16.11 -7.19 -7.91
C THR A 228 17.14 -7.08 -6.79
N VAL A 229 16.74 -6.49 -5.67
CA VAL A 229 17.60 -6.38 -4.49
C VAL A 229 17.34 -7.60 -3.61
N ASN A 230 18.41 -8.28 -3.20
CA ASN A 230 18.30 -9.37 -2.24
C ASN A 230 17.72 -8.81 -0.93
N VAL A 231 16.78 -9.54 -0.32
CA VAL A 231 16.17 -9.13 0.97
C VAL A 231 17.24 -8.91 2.06
N ASN A 232 18.38 -9.62 1.99
CA ASN A 232 19.50 -9.46 2.92
C ASN A 232 20.32 -8.18 2.70
N GLU A 233 20.17 -7.53 1.55
CA GLU A 233 20.96 -6.36 1.13
C GLU A 233 20.08 -5.11 0.95
N CYS A 234 18.80 -5.19 1.33
CA CYS A 234 17.84 -4.10 1.15
C CYS A 234 17.99 -2.95 2.15
N ASN A 235 18.88 -3.08 3.14
CA ASN A 235 19.09 -2.12 4.23
C ASN A 235 17.78 -1.75 4.93
N ASP A 236 16.92 -2.75 5.13
CA ASP A 236 15.66 -2.64 5.85
C ASP A 236 15.63 -3.71 6.95
N LEU A 237 15.89 -3.26 8.18
CA LEU A 237 15.87 -4.09 9.38
C LEU A 237 14.57 -4.89 9.54
N PHE A 238 13.44 -4.40 9.02
CA PHE A 238 12.16 -5.11 9.14
C PHE A 238 12.12 -6.31 8.21
N LEU A 239 12.56 -6.15 6.96
CA LEU A 239 12.61 -7.25 5.99
C LEU A 239 13.72 -8.25 6.30
N GLU A 240 14.80 -7.78 6.93
CA GLU A 240 15.88 -8.65 7.41
C GLU A 240 15.44 -9.50 8.61
N SER A 241 14.39 -9.07 9.35
CA SER A 241 13.85 -9.77 10.51
C SER A 241 13.35 -11.18 10.17
N HIS A 242 13.47 -12.08 11.14
CA HIS A 242 13.07 -13.49 10.97
C HIS A 242 11.58 -13.64 10.62
N LEU A 243 10.71 -12.83 11.23
CA LEU A 243 9.26 -12.90 11.06
C LEU A 243 8.84 -12.65 9.61
N LEU A 244 9.33 -11.56 9.01
CA LEU A 244 9.01 -11.23 7.62
C LEU A 244 9.77 -12.12 6.63
N ARG A 245 10.98 -12.58 6.97
CA ARG A 245 11.74 -13.51 6.14
C ARG A 245 11.01 -14.85 5.96
N GLU A 246 10.45 -15.41 7.03
CA GLU A 246 9.66 -16.64 6.93
C GLU A 246 8.41 -16.46 6.08
N ASP A 247 7.73 -15.32 6.22
CA ASP A 247 6.57 -14.99 5.39
C ASP A 247 6.94 -14.92 3.91
N ILE A 248 7.99 -14.16 3.61
CA ILE A 248 8.51 -14.01 2.24
C ILE A 248 8.87 -15.39 1.68
N ARG A 249 9.58 -16.23 2.44
CA ARG A 249 9.93 -17.62 2.06
C ARG A 249 8.71 -18.50 1.80
N LEU A 250 7.71 -18.44 2.67
CA LEU A 250 6.49 -19.23 2.53
C LEU A 250 5.68 -18.78 1.31
N LEU A 251 5.67 -17.48 1.01
CA LEU A 251 5.07 -16.94 -0.21
C LEU A 251 5.80 -17.46 -1.46
N TYR A 252 7.13 -17.46 -1.47
CA TYR A 252 7.91 -18.01 -2.60
C TYR A 252 7.75 -19.51 -2.79
N ARG A 253 7.76 -20.30 -1.70
CA ARG A 253 7.60 -21.76 -1.77
C ARG A 253 6.25 -22.16 -2.37
N ARG A 254 5.19 -21.40 -2.08
CA ARG A 254 3.85 -21.64 -2.65
C ARG A 254 3.80 -21.33 -4.15
N LEU A 255 4.63 -20.42 -4.65
CA LEU A 255 4.69 -19.99 -6.05
C LEU A 255 5.71 -20.77 -6.90
N GLY A 256 6.50 -21.68 -6.31
CA GLY A 256 7.57 -22.38 -7.03
C GLY A 256 8.67 -21.47 -7.58
N LYS A 257 8.76 -20.21 -7.12
CA LYS A 257 9.73 -19.19 -7.54
C LYS A 257 10.87 -19.07 -6.51
N THR A 258 12.08 -18.73 -6.93
CA THR A 258 13.24 -18.48 -6.05
C THR A 258 13.07 -17.20 -5.23
N GLU A 259 13.71 -17.10 -4.04
CA GLU A 259 13.59 -16.00 -3.05
C GLU A 259 13.86 -14.57 -3.60
N SER A 260 14.33 -14.45 -4.84
CA SER A 260 14.85 -13.23 -5.46
C SER A 260 13.82 -12.39 -6.24
N SER A 261 12.59 -12.88 -6.46
CA SER A 261 11.77 -12.41 -7.59
C SER A 261 10.65 -11.40 -7.31
N LEU A 262 10.31 -11.10 -6.06
CA LEU A 262 9.15 -10.28 -5.69
C LEU A 262 9.36 -9.56 -4.35
N LEU A 263 10.00 -8.38 -4.42
CA LEU A 263 9.77 -7.26 -3.50
C LEU A 263 10.54 -6.05 -4.05
N ALA A 264 9.84 -5.19 -4.80
CA ALA A 264 10.40 -3.88 -5.15
C ALA A 264 10.27 -2.97 -3.91
N VAL A 265 11.24 -3.09 -3.00
CA VAL A 265 11.39 -2.20 -1.85
C VAL A 265 12.00 -0.91 -2.36
N PHE A 266 11.17 0.08 -2.64
CA PHE A 266 11.67 1.41 -2.93
C PHE A 266 11.99 2.09 -1.61
N SER A 267 13.29 2.27 -1.35
CA SER A 267 13.79 2.96 -0.18
C SER A 267 14.12 4.41 -0.56
N PHE A 268 13.26 5.36 -0.19
CA PHE A 268 13.49 6.78 -0.50
C PHE A 268 14.30 7.43 0.62
N ARG A 269 15.53 7.89 0.31
CA ARG A 269 16.33 8.71 1.25
C ARG A 269 15.90 10.18 1.14
N ASN A 270 15.74 10.79 2.31
CA ASN A 270 15.64 12.22 2.65
C ASN A 270 15.11 13.18 1.53
N PRO A 271 13.94 13.83 1.70
CA PRO A 271 13.36 14.74 0.70
C PRO A 271 14.27 15.90 0.29
N GLN A 272 15.24 16.28 1.12
CA GLN A 272 16.13 17.42 0.86
C GLN A 272 17.12 17.20 -0.31
N HIS A 273 17.25 15.98 -0.84
CA HIS A 273 18.11 15.70 -1.99
C HIS A 273 17.40 15.60 -3.34
N PHE A 274 16.06 15.76 -3.40
CA PHE A 274 15.39 16.09 -4.67
C PHE A 274 15.56 17.58 -4.96
N ARG A 275 16.78 18.01 -5.29
CA ARG A 275 16.97 19.27 -6.01
C ARG A 275 16.43 19.08 -7.42
N TYR A 276 15.17 19.45 -7.62
CA TYR A 276 14.79 20.08 -8.90
C TYR A 276 15.75 21.26 -9.05
N ARG A 277 16.78 21.15 -9.90
CA ARG A 277 17.45 22.35 -10.39
C ARG A 277 16.41 23.06 -11.26
N PRO A 278 15.97 24.28 -10.93
CA PRO A 278 15.22 25.08 -11.87
C PRO A 278 16.13 25.31 -13.09
N TYR A 279 15.56 25.27 -14.28
CA TYR A 279 16.24 25.71 -15.50
C TYR A 279 16.75 27.14 -15.28
N GLU A 280 18.07 27.31 -15.08
CA GLU A 280 18.71 28.59 -15.33
C GLU A 280 18.65 28.82 -16.84
N LYS A 281 17.93 29.88 -17.23
CA LYS A 281 17.98 30.44 -18.57
C LYS A 281 19.44 30.76 -18.89
N VAL A 282 20.03 30.05 -19.84
CA VAL A 282 21.23 30.53 -20.52
C VAL A 282 20.74 31.40 -21.67
N GLY A 283 21.20 32.65 -21.67
CA GLY A 283 20.80 33.72 -22.58
C GLY A 283 21.29 33.56 -24.01
#